data_AF-A0A7J2MXD6-F1
#
_entry.id   AF-A0A7J2MXD6-F1
#
_cell.length_a   1.000
_cell.length_b   1.000
_cell.length_c   1.000
_cell.angle_alpha   90.00
_cell.angle_beta   90.00
_cell.angle_gamma   90.00
#
_symmetry.space_group_name_H-M   'P 1'
#
loop_
_entity.id
_entity.type
_entity.pdbx_description
1 polymer ?
#
loop_
_entity_poly.entity_id
_entity_poly.type
_entity_poly.pdbx_seq_one_letter_code
_entity_poly.pdbx_strand_id
1 'polypeptide(L)'
;MPEKEGLDSTDKIEIWVKKNISKENFRVFYRINGYEINATKDREENEYVVYVTTPAYEGWKNDSLNEIEVYVEVIHYFAGIDKKCSNLIYGGNYTIKTTMDENIGIEKSPQIKDLPKPHGLRTPGFELMILFLAVAIILAKRRHRAQKR
;
A
#
# COMPACT_ATOMS: atom_id res chain seq x y z
N MET A 1 -14.63 -1.22 -33.99
CA MET A 1 -13.85 -2.28 -33.32
C MET A 1 -14.85 -3.32 -32.87
N PRO A 2 -14.64 -4.62 -33.14
CA PRO A 2 -15.56 -5.63 -32.62
C PRO A 2 -15.55 -5.55 -31.09
N GLU A 3 -16.75 -5.58 -30.50
CA GLU A 3 -16.95 -5.59 -29.06
C GLU A 3 -16.36 -6.89 -28.51
N LYS A 4 -15.40 -6.78 -27.58
CA LYS A 4 -14.72 -7.95 -27.02
C LYS A 4 -15.71 -8.70 -26.11
N GLU A 5 -16.01 -9.96 -26.42
CA GLU A 5 -17.04 -10.73 -25.71
C GLU A 5 -16.68 -11.11 -24.26
N GLY A 6 -15.40 -11.01 -23.88
CA GLY A 6 -14.89 -11.34 -22.55
C GLY A 6 -13.42 -10.99 -22.39
N LEU A 7 -12.93 -10.94 -21.16
CA LEU A 7 -11.54 -10.61 -20.85
C LEU A 7 -10.62 -11.83 -20.95
N ASP A 8 -9.45 -11.66 -21.56
CA ASP A 8 -8.33 -12.60 -21.51
C ASP A 8 -7.40 -12.30 -20.32
N SER A 9 -6.37 -13.13 -20.12
CA SER A 9 -5.44 -12.99 -18.98
C SER A 9 -4.61 -11.71 -18.98
N THR A 10 -4.50 -11.02 -20.13
CA THR A 10 -3.69 -9.82 -20.31
C THR A 10 -4.50 -8.53 -20.24
N ASP A 11 -5.82 -8.63 -20.32
CA ASP A 11 -6.71 -7.47 -20.23
C ASP A 11 -6.63 -6.83 -18.84
N LYS A 12 -6.42 -5.51 -18.86
CA LYS A 12 -6.35 -4.70 -17.66
C LYS A 12 -7.75 -4.36 -17.16
N ILE A 13 -7.95 -4.61 -15.88
CA ILE A 13 -9.08 -4.13 -15.09
C ILE A 13 -8.57 -2.99 -14.21
N GLU A 14 -9.18 -1.82 -14.33
CA GLU A 14 -8.80 -0.64 -13.56
C GLU A 14 -9.74 -0.41 -12.38
N ILE A 15 -9.15 -0.13 -11.21
CA ILE A 15 -9.85 0.20 -9.98
C ILE A 15 -9.44 1.62 -9.59
N TRP A 16 -10.40 2.54 -9.64
CA TRP A 16 -10.18 3.96 -9.40
C TRP A 16 -10.54 4.32 -7.96
N VAL A 17 -9.56 4.78 -7.19
CA VAL A 17 -9.72 5.07 -5.76
C VAL A 17 -9.42 6.54 -5.48
N LYS A 18 -10.29 7.24 -4.73
CA LYS A 18 -10.03 8.65 -4.38
C LYS A 18 -8.75 8.80 -3.55
N LYS A 19 -7.92 9.80 -3.89
CA LYS A 19 -6.63 10.05 -3.23
C LYS A 19 -6.75 10.39 -1.74
N ASN A 20 -7.87 10.96 -1.32
CA ASN A 20 -8.05 11.51 0.03
C ASN A 20 -8.56 10.52 1.07
N ILE A 21 -8.62 9.21 0.77
CA ILE A 21 -9.06 8.20 1.74
C ILE A 21 -8.03 7.93 2.85
N SER A 22 -6.75 8.27 2.61
CA SER A 22 -5.67 8.14 3.59
C SER A 22 -4.53 9.10 3.24
N LYS A 23 -3.77 9.52 4.26
CA LYS A 23 -2.51 10.26 4.07
C LYS A 23 -1.31 9.34 3.85
N GLU A 24 -1.46 8.07 4.18
CA GLU A 24 -0.45 7.02 3.97
C GLU A 24 -0.89 6.09 2.82
N ASN A 25 0.04 5.29 2.30
CA ASN A 25 -0.30 4.26 1.32
C ASN A 25 -1.36 3.29 1.88
N PHE A 26 -2.20 2.77 1.01
CA PHE A 26 -3.25 1.82 1.34
C PHE A 26 -3.23 0.66 0.36
N ARG A 27 -3.86 -0.45 0.75
CA ARG A 27 -3.95 -1.67 -0.04
C ARG A 27 -5.27 -1.70 -0.80
N VAL A 28 -5.22 -2.01 -2.09
CA VAL A 28 -6.40 -2.23 -2.93
C VAL A 28 -6.38 -3.67 -3.40
N PHE A 29 -7.51 -4.36 -3.24
CA PHE A 29 -7.62 -5.78 -3.56
C PHE A 29 -9.07 -6.15 -3.88
N TYR A 30 -9.27 -7.35 -4.42
CA TYR A 30 -10.60 -7.93 -4.57
C TYR A 30 -10.63 -9.38 -4.11
N ARG A 31 -11.83 -9.89 -3.86
CA ARG A 31 -12.09 -11.28 -3.57
C ARG A 31 -12.80 -11.94 -4.74
N ILE A 32 -12.36 -13.14 -5.10
CA ILE A 32 -12.94 -13.94 -6.18
C ILE A 32 -12.81 -15.42 -5.83
N ASN A 33 -13.92 -16.17 -5.84
CA ASN A 33 -13.93 -17.62 -5.61
C ASN A 33 -13.11 -18.09 -4.37
N GLY A 34 -13.12 -17.31 -3.29
CA GLY A 34 -12.37 -17.62 -2.05
C GLY A 34 -10.90 -17.15 -2.03
N TYR A 35 -10.41 -16.55 -3.11
CA TYR A 35 -9.08 -15.98 -3.21
C TYR A 35 -9.12 -14.47 -2.96
N GLU A 36 -8.03 -13.93 -2.40
CA GLU A 36 -7.82 -12.50 -2.19
C GLU A 36 -6.67 -12.01 -3.07
N ILE A 37 -6.98 -11.16 -4.05
CA ILE A 37 -6.04 -10.74 -5.09
C ILE A 37 -5.76 -9.24 -4.99
N ASN A 38 -4.48 -8.91 -4.87
CA ASN A 38 -4.01 -7.53 -4.81
C ASN A 38 -4.05 -6.87 -6.19
N ALA A 39 -4.50 -5.62 -6.23
CA ALA A 39 -4.31 -4.75 -7.36
C ALA A 39 -3.00 -3.95 -7.20
N THR A 40 -2.32 -3.67 -8.31
CA THR A 40 -1.05 -2.96 -8.32
C THR A 40 -1.28 -1.49 -8.67
N LYS A 41 -0.68 -0.55 -7.93
CA LYS A 41 -0.76 0.88 -8.27
C LYS A 41 -0.12 1.11 -9.65
N ASP A 42 -0.86 1.73 -10.56
CA ASP A 42 -0.40 2.04 -11.93
C ASP A 42 -0.07 3.52 -12.07
N ARG A 43 -1.09 4.38 -11.89
CA ARG A 43 -0.96 5.82 -12.09
C ARG A 43 -1.81 6.62 -11.12
N GLU A 44 -1.58 7.93 -11.11
CA GLU A 44 -2.42 8.89 -10.43
C GLU A 44 -3.05 9.84 -11.46
N GLU A 45 -4.36 10.03 -11.37
CA GLU A 45 -5.12 10.78 -12.37
C GLU A 45 -6.18 11.64 -11.67
N ASN A 46 -6.06 12.96 -11.79
CA ASN A 46 -6.93 13.92 -11.11
C ASN A 46 -7.02 13.66 -9.59
N GLU A 47 -8.24 13.46 -9.07
CA GLU A 47 -8.51 13.13 -7.67
C GLU A 47 -8.39 11.62 -7.33
N TYR A 48 -7.93 10.79 -8.28
CA TYR A 48 -7.87 9.34 -8.15
C TYR A 48 -6.44 8.76 -8.21
N VAL A 49 -6.27 7.63 -7.56
CA VAL A 49 -5.18 6.67 -7.77
C VAL A 49 -5.77 5.48 -8.49
N VAL A 50 -5.19 5.10 -9.62
CA VAL A 50 -5.64 3.96 -10.43
C VAL A 50 -4.78 2.75 -10.10
N TYR A 51 -5.47 1.66 -9.75
CA TYR A 51 -4.87 0.35 -9.52
C TYR A 51 -5.29 -0.59 -10.64
N VAL A 52 -4.40 -1.50 -11.01
CA VAL A 52 -4.62 -2.46 -12.11
C VAL A 52 -4.52 -3.89 -11.63
N THR A 53 -5.32 -4.75 -12.24
CA THR A 53 -5.26 -6.21 -12.11
C THR A 53 -5.63 -6.84 -13.46
N THR A 54 -5.51 -8.15 -13.58
CA THR A 54 -5.92 -8.91 -14.76
C THR A 54 -6.55 -10.24 -14.33
N PRO A 55 -7.26 -10.94 -15.23
CA PRO A 55 -7.75 -12.30 -14.99
C PRO A 55 -6.67 -13.38 -14.86
N ALA A 56 -5.38 -13.05 -14.98
CA ALA A 56 -4.30 -14.03 -14.87
C ALA A 56 -4.20 -14.67 -13.47
N TYR A 57 -4.73 -14.03 -12.43
CA TYR A 57 -4.49 -14.46 -11.05
C TYR A 57 -5.40 -15.59 -10.55
N GLU A 58 -4.92 -16.37 -9.57
CA GLU A 58 -5.66 -17.45 -8.93
C GLU A 58 -7.09 -17.05 -8.51
N GLY A 59 -8.04 -17.95 -8.73
CA GLY A 59 -9.46 -17.73 -8.43
C GLY A 59 -10.29 -17.29 -9.62
N TRP A 60 -9.70 -16.72 -10.68
CA TRP A 60 -10.41 -16.51 -11.93
C TRP A 60 -10.71 -17.82 -12.65
N LYS A 61 -11.91 -17.94 -13.20
CA LYS A 61 -12.33 -19.07 -14.03
C LYS A 61 -12.31 -18.69 -15.50
N ASN A 62 -11.79 -19.61 -16.30
CA ASN A 62 -11.69 -19.50 -17.76
C ASN A 62 -13.07 -19.65 -18.43
N ASP A 63 -13.31 -18.94 -19.54
CA ASP A 63 -14.57 -18.93 -20.30
C ASP A 63 -15.83 -18.94 -19.41
N SER A 64 -15.85 -18.06 -18.42
CA SER A 64 -16.83 -18.08 -17.34
C SER A 64 -17.27 -16.70 -16.91
N LEU A 65 -18.43 -16.63 -16.28
CA LEU A 65 -18.88 -15.44 -15.57
C LEU A 65 -18.29 -15.45 -14.16
N ASN A 66 -17.45 -14.46 -13.85
CA ASN A 66 -16.73 -14.33 -12.60
C ASN A 66 -17.30 -13.17 -11.77
N GLU A 67 -17.44 -13.38 -10.47
CA GLU A 67 -17.93 -12.37 -9.52
C GLU A 67 -16.78 -11.92 -8.63
N ILE A 68 -16.56 -10.61 -8.54
CA ILE A 68 -15.50 -10.01 -7.72
C ILE A 68 -16.07 -8.99 -6.74
N GLU A 69 -15.57 -9.03 -5.51
CA GLU A 69 -15.85 -8.02 -4.49
C GLU A 69 -14.61 -7.15 -4.27
N VAL A 70 -14.70 -5.85 -4.52
CA VAL A 70 -13.56 -4.93 -4.46
C VAL A 70 -13.49 -4.26 -3.09
N TYR A 71 -12.28 -4.08 -2.58
CA TYR A 71 -12.02 -3.49 -1.26
C TYR A 71 -10.79 -2.57 -1.27
N VAL A 72 -10.81 -1.63 -0.34
CA VAL A 72 -9.64 -0.85 0.07
C VAL A 72 -9.36 -1.05 1.55
N GLU A 73 -8.17 -1.52 1.89
CA GLU A 73 -7.69 -1.62 3.28
C GLU A 73 -6.80 -0.41 3.59
N VAL A 74 -7.32 0.49 4.44
CA VAL A 74 -6.57 1.62 4.99
C VAL A 74 -5.88 1.14 6.26
N ILE A 75 -4.55 1.18 6.27
CA ILE A 75 -3.71 0.66 7.36
C ILE A 75 -3.05 1.83 8.09
N HIS A 76 -3.04 1.77 9.42
CA HIS A 76 -2.35 2.73 10.27
C HIS A 76 -1.62 2.04 11.42
N TYR A 77 -0.44 2.57 11.77
CA TYR A 77 0.31 2.18 12.96
C TYR A 77 0.53 3.42 13.83
N PHE A 78 0.10 3.35 15.09
CA PHE A 78 0.38 4.41 16.05
C PHE A 78 1.85 4.37 16.46
N ALA A 79 2.47 5.55 16.63
CA ALA A 79 3.86 5.64 17.02
C ALA A 79 4.14 4.91 18.34
N GLY A 80 5.16 4.06 18.34
CA GLY A 80 5.53 3.23 19.50
C GLY A 80 4.64 2.02 19.75
N ILE A 81 3.65 1.74 18.90
CA ILE A 81 2.77 0.57 19.02
C ILE A 81 2.94 -0.33 17.79
N ASP A 82 3.51 -1.51 17.99
CA ASP A 82 3.62 -2.55 16.96
C ASP A 82 2.31 -3.33 16.79
N LYS A 83 1.22 -2.60 16.52
CA LYS A 83 -0.10 -3.17 16.28
C LYS A 83 -0.75 -2.49 15.09
N LYS A 84 -1.10 -3.30 14.08
CA LYS A 84 -1.84 -2.85 12.91
C LYS A 84 -3.26 -2.44 13.32
N CYS A 85 -3.63 -1.21 13.00
CA CYS A 85 -5.02 -0.78 12.96
C CYS A 85 -5.42 -0.68 11.49
N SER A 86 -6.48 -1.35 11.06
CA SER A 86 -6.95 -1.24 9.69
C SER A 86 -8.46 -1.07 9.61
N ASN A 87 -8.89 -0.37 8.57
CA ASN A 87 -10.29 -0.25 8.18
C ASN A 87 -10.46 -0.77 6.76
N LEU A 88 -11.55 -1.48 6.52
CA LEU A 88 -11.89 -2.06 5.23
C LEU A 88 -13.05 -1.27 4.62
N ILE A 89 -12.81 -0.64 3.47
CA ILE A 89 -13.81 0.10 2.72
C ILE A 89 -14.28 -0.78 1.56
N TYR A 90 -15.58 -1.06 1.50
CA TYR A 90 -16.18 -1.83 0.41
C TYR A 90 -16.34 -0.98 -0.85
N GLY A 91 -15.82 -1.48 -1.97
CA GLY A 91 -15.83 -0.82 -3.27
C GLY A 91 -16.96 -1.27 -4.20
N GLY A 92 -17.64 -2.37 -3.87
CA GLY A 92 -18.75 -2.91 -4.67
C GLY A 92 -18.48 -4.34 -5.16
N ASN A 93 -19.48 -4.88 -5.84
CA ASN A 93 -19.45 -6.20 -6.46
C ASN A 93 -19.64 -6.05 -7.97
N TYR A 94 -18.84 -6.77 -8.75
CA TYR A 94 -18.81 -6.70 -10.20
C TYR A 94 -18.80 -8.10 -10.81
N THR A 95 -19.52 -8.25 -11.91
CA THR A 95 -19.55 -9.49 -12.68
C THR A 95 -18.81 -9.29 -13.99
N ILE A 96 -17.82 -10.13 -14.25
CA ILE A 96 -16.90 -10.00 -15.39
C ILE A 96 -16.86 -11.34 -16.13
N LYS A 97 -17.13 -11.30 -17.44
CA LYS A 97 -17.01 -12.46 -18.32
C LYS A 97 -15.59 -12.59 -18.83
N THR A 98 -15.01 -13.78 -18.74
CA THR A 98 -13.72 -14.13 -19.35
C THR A 98 -13.92 -14.88 -20.66
N THR A 99 -12.91 -14.84 -21.54
CA THR A 99 -12.82 -15.68 -22.74
C THR A 99 -11.94 -16.91 -22.46
N MET A 100 -11.90 -17.87 -23.39
CA MET A 100 -10.98 -18.99 -23.35
C MET A 100 -9.51 -18.50 -23.50
N ASP A 101 -8.74 -18.56 -22.43
CA ASP A 101 -7.29 -18.31 -22.39
C ASP A 101 -6.64 -19.17 -21.30
N GLU A 102 -5.66 -19.99 -21.68
CA GLU A 102 -5.00 -20.95 -20.79
C GLU A 102 -4.28 -20.29 -19.62
N ASN A 103 -3.96 -18.99 -19.69
CA ASN A 103 -3.24 -18.27 -18.64
C ASN A 103 -4.14 -17.65 -17.56
N ILE A 104 -5.47 -17.78 -17.69
CA ILE A 104 -6.42 -17.29 -16.69
C ILE A 104 -6.35 -18.16 -15.44
N GLY A 105 -6.30 -17.53 -14.26
CA GLY A 105 -6.37 -18.26 -12.99
C GLY A 105 -5.08 -18.92 -12.51
N ILE A 106 -3.93 -18.66 -13.16
CA ILE A 106 -2.67 -19.38 -12.92
C ILE A 106 -1.71 -18.62 -11.99
N GLU A 107 -1.64 -17.30 -12.13
CA GLU A 107 -0.64 -16.50 -11.43
C GLU A 107 -1.01 -16.26 -9.97
N LYS A 108 0.00 -16.23 -9.09
CA LYS A 108 -0.24 -15.82 -7.70
C LYS A 108 -0.51 -14.33 -7.61
N SER A 109 -1.34 -13.95 -6.63
CA SER A 109 -1.58 -12.54 -6.32
C SER A 109 -0.27 -11.74 -6.22
N PRO A 110 -0.21 -10.53 -6.81
CA PRO A 110 0.92 -9.63 -6.64
C PRO A 110 1.19 -9.33 -5.16
N GLN A 111 2.45 -9.12 -4.82
CA GLN A 111 2.86 -8.69 -3.48
C GLN A 111 2.93 -7.16 -3.44
N ILE A 112 2.19 -6.53 -2.53
CA ILE A 112 2.20 -5.07 -2.37
C ILE A 112 3.40 -4.67 -1.51
N LYS A 113 4.23 -3.79 -2.05
CA LYS A 113 5.34 -3.14 -1.32
C LYS A 113 4.86 -1.82 -0.73
N ASP A 114 5.60 -1.30 0.23
CA ASP A 114 5.44 0.08 0.74
C ASP A 114 4.09 0.39 1.42
N LEU A 115 3.45 -0.63 2.02
CA LEU A 115 2.37 -0.42 2.97
C LEU A 115 2.91 0.21 4.27
N PRO A 116 2.05 0.94 5.02
CA PRO A 116 2.40 1.50 6.33
C PRO A 116 3.01 0.44 7.24
N LYS A 117 4.05 0.83 7.99
CA LYS A 117 4.79 -0.06 8.89
C LYS A 117 4.86 0.55 10.29
N PRO A 118 5.04 -0.29 11.33
CA PRO A 118 5.32 0.19 12.67
C PRO A 118 6.48 1.19 12.67
N HIS A 119 6.33 2.27 13.43
CA HIS A 119 7.39 3.26 13.60
C HIS A 119 7.49 3.69 15.06
N GLY A 120 8.73 3.93 15.51
CA GLY A 120 9.03 4.29 16.88
C GLY A 120 8.61 5.73 17.22
N LEU A 121 8.61 6.02 18.52
CA LEU A 121 8.51 7.39 19.01
C LEU A 121 9.76 8.17 18.59
N ARG A 122 9.61 9.18 17.75
CA ARG A 122 10.67 10.17 17.53
C ARG A 122 10.70 11.09 18.74
N THR A 123 11.68 10.91 19.62
CA THR A 123 11.91 11.86 20.72
C THR A 123 12.36 13.21 20.13
N PRO A 124 11.71 14.33 20.48
CA PRO A 124 12.11 15.62 19.95
C PRO A 124 13.51 16.00 20.44
N GLY A 125 14.51 16.00 19.55
CA GLY A 125 15.76 16.79 19.59
C GLY A 125 16.64 16.84 20.86
N PHE A 126 16.31 16.15 21.95
CA PHE A 126 17.05 16.25 23.22
C PHE A 126 18.49 15.73 23.08
N GLU A 127 18.76 14.84 22.12
CA GLU A 127 20.12 14.38 21.82
C GLU A 127 21.04 15.52 21.39
N LEU A 128 20.57 16.45 20.53
CA LEU A 128 21.37 17.61 20.12
C LEU A 128 21.59 18.57 21.29
N MET A 129 20.58 18.78 22.13
CA MET A 129 20.71 19.60 23.35
C MET A 129 21.77 19.02 24.31
N ILE A 130 21.78 17.70 24.51
CA ILE A 130 22.79 17.02 25.35
C ILE A 130 24.19 17.15 24.73
N LEU A 131 24.30 17.00 23.41
CA LEU A 131 25.57 17.18 22.69
C LEU A 131 26.11 18.61 22.85
N PHE A 132 25.27 19.64 22.65
CA PHE A 132 25.65 21.04 22.84
C PHE A 132 26.08 21.33 24.28
N LEU A 133 25.36 20.78 25.27
CA LEU A 133 25.70 20.95 26.68
C LEU A 133 27.06 20.30 27.01
N ALA A 134 27.32 19.10 26.49
CA ALA A 134 28.60 18.40 26.68
C ALA A 134 29.77 19.18 26.07
N VAL A 135 29.62 19.70 24.85
CA VAL A 135 30.62 20.54 24.19
C VAL A 135 30.89 21.82 24.98
N ALA A 136 29.83 22.49 25.46
CA ALA A 136 29.95 23.69 26.28
C ALA A 136 30.74 23.45 27.58
N ILE A 137 30.48 22.33 28.28
CA ILE A 137 31.19 21.95 29.51
C ILE A 137 32.68 21.70 29.22
N ILE A 138 33.01 21.02 28.12
CA ILE A 138 34.40 20.74 27.72
C ILE A 138 35.15 22.05 27.42
N LEU A 139 34.52 22.95 26.65
CA LEU A 139 35.10 24.25 26.31
C LEU A 139 35.33 25.12 27.56
N ALA A 140 34.37 25.15 28.48
CA ALA A 140 34.48 25.87 29.75
C ALA A 140 35.66 25.34 30.60
N LYS A 141 35.79 24.01 30.72
CA LYS A 141 36.92 23.40 31.44
C LYS A 141 38.27 23.70 30.79
N ARG A 142 38.37 23.69 29.46
CA ARG A 142 39.61 24.05 28.74
C ARG A 142 40.00 25.51 28.98
N ARG A 143 39.05 26.43 28.88
CA ARG A 143 39.27 27.86 29.12
C ARG A 143 39.73 28.15 30.56
N HIS A 144 39.11 27.50 31.54
CA HIS A 144 39.47 27.69 32.95
C HIS A 144 40.88 27.17 33.28
N ARG A 145 41.33 26.08 32.63
CA ARG A 145 42.71 25.57 32.79
C ARG A 145 43.75 26.48 32.14
N ALA A 146 43.42 27.08 31.00
CA ALA A 146 44.32 28.01 30.30
C ALA A 146 44.53 29.33 31.07
N GLN A 147 43.53 29.80 31.81
CA GLN A 147 43.65 31.02 32.64
C GLN A 147 44.33 30.79 34.00
N LYS A 148 44.55 29.54 34.41
CA LYS A 148 45.23 29.16 35.66
C LYS A 148 46.71 28.78 35.46
N ARG A 149 47.21 28.84 34.23
CA ARG A 149 48.63 28.74 33.87
C ARG A 149 49.15 30.12 33.53
#